data_AF-A0A7J4TE27-F1
#
_entry.id   AF-A0A7J4TE27-F1
#
_cell.length_a   1.000
_cell.length_b   1.000
_cell.length_c   1.000
_cell.angle_alpha   90.00
_cell.angle_beta   90.00
_cell.angle_gamma   90.00
#
_symmetry.space_group_name_H-M   'P 1'
#
loop_
_entity.id
_entity.type
_entity.pdbx_description
1 polymer ?
#
loop_
_entity_poly.entity_id
_entity_poly.type
_entity_poly.pdbx_seq_one_letter_code
_entity_poly.pdbx_strand_id
1 'polypeptide(L)'
;MATLKKYGSAKRFGARYGRRNRDRVAAIEKVLRSKHKCPYCTSNGVRRVGVGVWQCRKCDAKFTGLAYAPSKKGIEVQAEDGEQEV
;
A
#
# COMPACT_ATOMS: atom_id res chain seq x y z
N MET A 1 -13.29 18.23 -17.59
CA MET A 1 -11.81 18.23 -17.73
C MET A 1 -11.30 16.83 -18.00
N ALA A 2 -10.85 16.55 -19.22
CA ALA A 2 -10.34 15.22 -19.59
C ALA A 2 -9.10 14.86 -18.75
N THR A 3 -9.21 13.82 -17.93
CA THR A 3 -8.08 13.29 -17.18
C THR A 3 -7.24 12.45 -18.14
N LEU A 4 -6.02 12.90 -18.45
CA LEU A 4 -4.98 12.02 -18.99
C LEU A 4 -4.90 10.80 -18.07
N LYS A 5 -5.45 9.67 -18.55
CA LYS A 5 -5.68 8.41 -17.81
C LYS A 5 -4.40 7.86 -17.16
N LYS A 6 -3.24 8.32 -17.62
CA LYS A 6 -1.91 7.82 -17.31
C LYS A 6 -1.45 8.02 -15.85
N TYR A 7 -1.76 9.16 -15.22
CA TYR A 7 -1.10 9.54 -13.95
C TYR A 7 -1.98 9.44 -12.69
N GLY A 8 -3.26 9.05 -12.81
CA GLY A 8 -4.14 8.80 -11.67
C GLY A 8 -4.12 9.91 -10.60
N SER A 9 -3.85 9.52 -9.34
CA SER A 9 -3.78 10.42 -8.18
C SER A 9 -2.60 11.40 -8.21
N ALA A 10 -1.53 11.08 -8.94
CA ALA A 10 -0.35 11.95 -9.06
C ALA A 10 -0.60 13.21 -9.92
N LYS A 11 -1.78 13.36 -10.53
CA LYS A 11 -2.16 14.58 -11.26
C LYS A 11 -2.17 15.82 -10.37
N ARG A 12 -2.36 15.67 -9.05
CA ARG A 12 -2.32 16.78 -8.06
C ARG A 12 -1.00 17.57 -8.09
N PHE A 13 0.07 16.96 -8.59
CA PHE A 13 1.39 17.58 -8.63
C PHE A 13 1.55 18.58 -9.79
N GLY A 14 0.66 18.58 -10.78
CA GLY A 14 0.75 19.45 -11.95
C GLY A 14 2.01 19.14 -12.80
N ALA A 15 2.71 20.18 -13.24
CA ALA A 15 3.93 20.07 -14.05
C ALA A 15 5.19 19.65 -13.26
N ARG A 16 5.11 19.60 -11.92
CA ARG A 16 6.26 19.39 -11.03
C ARG A 16 6.72 17.92 -10.99
N TYR A 17 7.99 17.72 -10.59
CA TYR A 17 8.62 16.43 -10.25
C TYR A 17 8.87 15.43 -11.40
N GLY A 18 8.56 15.79 -12.64
CA GLY A 18 8.84 14.97 -13.82
C GLY A 18 7.94 13.74 -13.96
N ARG A 19 8.14 12.97 -15.04
CA ARG A 19 7.26 11.82 -15.37
C ARG A 19 7.49 10.61 -14.45
N ARG A 20 8.74 10.16 -14.31
CA ARG A 20 9.09 8.90 -13.60
C ARG A 20 8.64 8.91 -12.13
N ASN A 21 8.84 10.01 -11.43
CA ASN A 21 8.42 10.13 -10.02
C ASN A 21 6.90 10.11 -9.89
N ARG A 22 6.17 10.80 -10.79
CA ARG A 22 4.71 10.77 -10.79
C ARG A 22 4.15 9.38 -11.09
N ASP A 23 4.76 8.65 -12.03
CA ASP A 23 4.39 7.27 -12.36
C ASP A 23 4.55 6.34 -11.13
N ARG A 24 5.69 6.43 -10.42
CA ARG A 24 5.96 5.63 -9.21
C ARG A 24 4.98 5.95 -8.08
N VAL A 25 4.76 7.23 -7.79
CA VAL A 25 3.83 7.65 -6.73
C VAL A 25 2.40 7.21 -7.04
N ALA A 26 1.95 7.36 -8.29
CA ALA A 26 0.63 6.91 -8.70
C ALA A 26 0.44 5.39 -8.50
N ALA A 27 1.47 4.59 -8.79
CA ALA A 27 1.45 3.14 -8.58
C ALA A 27 1.34 2.79 -7.08
N ILE A 28 2.14 3.43 -6.23
CA ILE A 28 2.12 3.21 -4.77
C ILE A 28 0.77 3.63 -4.17
N GLU A 29 0.26 4.81 -4.53
CA GLU A 29 -1.03 5.30 -4.03
C GLU A 29 -2.21 4.46 -4.50
N LYS A 30 -2.13 3.87 -5.70
CA LYS A 30 -3.15 2.94 -6.21
C LYS A 30 -3.23 1.69 -5.34
N VAL A 31 -2.10 1.11 -4.95
CA VAL A 31 -2.06 -0.04 -4.03
C VAL A 31 -2.59 0.38 -2.66
N LEU A 32 -2.10 1.49 -2.12
CA LEU A 32 -2.47 1.98 -0.79
C LEU A 32 -3.97 2.27 -0.63
N ARG A 33 -4.61 2.84 -1.67
CA ARG A 33 -6.04 3.19 -1.66
C ARG A 33 -6.93 2.05 -2.14
N SER A 34 -6.36 0.92 -2.53
CA SER A 34 -7.14 -0.24 -2.94
C SER A 34 -7.91 -0.81 -1.75
N LYS A 35 -9.04 -1.48 -2.03
CA LYS A 35 -9.81 -2.14 -0.97
C LYS A 35 -9.12 -3.44 -0.59
N HIS A 36 -8.64 -3.52 0.64
CA HIS A 36 -7.96 -4.70 1.16
C HIS A 36 -8.90 -5.56 2.03
N LYS A 37 -8.68 -6.87 1.98
CA LYS A 37 -9.36 -7.85 2.83
C LYS A 37 -8.83 -7.75 4.26
N CYS A 38 -9.75 -7.71 5.22
CA CYS A 38 -9.43 -7.83 6.64
C CYS A 38 -9.16 -9.30 6.99
N PRO A 39 -8.10 -9.62 7.77
CA PRO A 39 -7.85 -11.00 8.21
C PRO A 39 -8.91 -11.51 9.20
N TYR A 40 -9.56 -10.63 9.96
CA TYR A 40 -10.50 -11.04 11.01
C TYR A 40 -11.93 -11.26 10.50
N CYS A 41 -12.45 -10.34 9.68
CA CYS A 41 -13.86 -10.35 9.24
C CYS A 41 -14.03 -10.57 7.73
N THR A 42 -12.94 -10.84 7.01
CA THR A 42 -12.87 -11.10 5.55
C THR A 42 -13.43 -9.96 4.67
N SER A 43 -13.86 -8.85 5.28
CA SER A 43 -14.48 -7.75 4.58
C SER A 43 -13.46 -6.84 3.89
N ASN A 44 -13.86 -6.25 2.77
CA ASN A 44 -13.05 -5.34 1.97
C ASN A 44 -13.15 -3.87 2.46
N GLY A 45 -12.81 -3.64 3.72
CA GLY A 45 -13.05 -2.37 4.43
C GLY A 45 -11.87 -1.82 5.22
N VAL A 46 -10.66 -2.32 4.99
CA VAL A 46 -9.46 -1.90 5.72
C VAL A 46 -8.96 -0.56 5.20
N ARG A 47 -8.59 0.36 6.10
CA ARG A 47 -7.91 1.63 5.81
C ARG A 47 -6.63 1.77 6.63
N ARG A 48 -5.66 2.49 6.08
CA ARG A 48 -4.41 2.84 6.78
C ARG A 48 -4.68 3.98 7.77
N VAL A 49 -4.22 3.83 9.00
CA VAL A 49 -4.25 4.89 10.03
C VAL A 49 -2.88 5.56 10.11
N GLY A 50 -1.81 4.76 10.10
CA GLY A 50 -0.42 5.22 10.18
C GLY A 50 0.52 4.36 9.34
N VAL A 51 1.81 4.65 9.38
CA VAL A 51 2.80 3.79 8.71
C VAL A 51 2.80 2.43 9.39
N GLY A 52 2.54 1.36 8.63
CA GLY A 52 2.49 -0.01 9.17
C GLY A 52 1.28 -0.32 10.05
N VAL A 53 0.38 0.64 10.32
CA VAL A 53 -0.81 0.45 11.15
C VAL A 53 -2.09 0.59 10.32
N TRP A 54 -2.89 -0.46 10.33
CA TRP A 54 -4.12 -0.60 9.55
C TRP A 54 -5.32 -0.84 10.47
N GLN A 55 -6.49 -0.32 10.09
CA GLN A 55 -7.74 -0.49 10.83
C GLN A 55 -8.86 -0.95 9.89
N CYS A 56 -9.59 -1.97 10.30
CA CYS A 56 -10.82 -2.37 9.61
C CYS A 56 -12.00 -1.51 10.07
N ARG A 57 -12.81 -0.99 9.13
CA ARG A 57 -14.01 -0.20 9.48
C ARG A 57 -15.22 -1.01 9.95
N LYS A 58 -15.22 -2.34 9.74
CA LYS A 58 -16.37 -3.18 10.11
C LYS A 58 -16.27 -3.77 11.49
N CYS A 59 -15.08 -4.26 11.86
CA CYS A 59 -14.82 -4.91 13.14
C CYS A 59 -13.90 -4.11 14.06
N ASP A 60 -13.52 -2.89 13.65
CA ASP A 60 -12.62 -1.97 14.37
C ASP A 60 -11.26 -2.51 14.81
N ALA A 61 -10.90 -3.71 14.36
CA ALA A 61 -9.60 -4.31 14.60
C ALA A 61 -8.48 -3.46 13.99
N LYS A 62 -7.51 -3.09 14.84
CA LYS A 62 -6.25 -2.47 14.46
C LYS A 62 -5.17 -3.54 14.39
N PHE A 63 -4.41 -3.57 13.31
CA PHE A 63 -3.37 -4.56 13.10
C PHE A 63 -2.16 -3.97 12.39
N THR A 64 -1.03 -4.66 12.50
CA THR A 64 0.22 -4.30 11.86
C THR A 64 0.31 -4.89 10.46
N GLY A 65 0.94 -4.17 9.54
CA GLY A 65 1.16 -4.59 8.16
C GLY A 65 2.31 -3.83 7.52
N LEU A 66 2.48 -3.96 6.21
CA LEU A 66 3.51 -3.20 5.50
C LEU A 66 3.12 -1.72 5.41
N ALA A 67 4.11 -0.89 5.05
CA ALA A 67 3.93 0.55 4.93
C ALA A 67 2.84 0.96 3.92
N TYR A 68 2.73 0.24 2.79
CA TYR A 68 1.83 0.58 1.68
C TYR A 68 0.81 -0.52 1.34
N ALA A 69 0.90 -1.70 1.96
CA ALA A 69 -0.05 -2.78 1.79
C ALA A 69 -0.24 -3.53 3.13
N PRO A 70 -1.46 -4.01 3.46
CA PRO A 70 -1.69 -4.73 4.70
C PRO A 70 -1.19 -6.18 4.67
N SER A 71 -1.07 -6.81 3.49
CA SER A 71 -0.56 -8.18 3.34
C SER A 71 0.49 -8.30 2.24
N LYS A 72 1.40 -9.27 2.38
CA LYS A 72 2.37 -9.63 1.34
C LYS A 72 1.62 -10.24 0.16
N LYS A 73 1.41 -9.46 -0.90
CA LYS A 73 1.22 -10.03 -2.24
C LYS A 73 2.50 -9.73 -3.03
N GLY A 74 3.43 -10.68 -3.02
CA GLY A 74 4.59 -10.68 -3.92
C GLY A 74 5.92 -10.23 -3.33
N ILE A 75 6.26 -10.62 -2.10
CA ILE A 75 7.67 -10.71 -1.67
C ILE A 75 7.82 -12.09 -1.02
N GLU A 76 8.40 -13.03 -1.77
CA GLU A 76 9.00 -14.23 -1.19
C GLU A 76 10.09 -13.72 -0.23
N VAL A 77 9.89 -13.94 1.06
CA VAL A 77 10.97 -13.75 2.01
C VAL A 77 11.88 -14.96 1.80
N GLN A 78 13.07 -14.74 1.25
CA GLN A 78 14.14 -15.69 1.51
C GLN A 78 14.40 -15.59 3.00
N ALA A 79 14.06 -16.67 3.72
CA ALA A 79 14.60 -16.87 5.05
C ALA A 79 16.10 -17.01 4.84
N GLU A 80 16.85 -15.97 5.20
CA GLU A 80 18.27 -16.13 5.49
C GLU A 80 18.30 -16.75 6.89
N ASP A 81 18.37 -18.08 6.89
CA ASP A 81 18.64 -18.92 8.05
C ASP A 81 19.89 -18.38 8.75
N GLY A 82 19.78 -18.17 10.06
CA GLY A 82 20.90 -17.71 10.86
C GLY A 82 21.94 -18.80 11.00
N GLU A 83 23.13 -18.58 10.44
CA GLU A 83 24.40 -19.18 10.87
C GLU A 83 25.51 -18.14 10.66
N GLN A 84 25.95 -17.51 11.75
CA GLN A 84 27.29 -16.94 11.84
C GLN A 84 27.93 -17.50 13.11
N GLU A 85 28.58 -18.65 12.93
CA GLU A 85 29.62 -19.15 13.82
C GLU A 85 30.85 -18.26 13.69
N VAL A 86 31.35 -17.77 14.82
CA VAL A 86 32.80 -17.64 15.11
C VAL A 86 33.02 -17.90 16.59
#